data_AF-A0A7V8W1L5-F1
#
_entry.id   AF-A0A7V8W1L5-F1
#
_cell.length_a   1.000
_cell.length_b   1.000
_cell.length_c   1.000
_cell.angle_alpha   90.00
_cell.angle_beta   90.00
_cell.angle_gamma   90.00
#
_symmetry.space_group_name_H-M   'P 1'
#
loop_
_entity.id
_entity.type
_entity.pdbx_description
1 polymer ?
#
loop_
_entity_poly.entity_id
_entity_poly.type
_entity_poly.pdbx_seq_one_letter_code
_entity_poly.pdbx_strand_id
1 'polypeptide(L)'
;MISKSLISVILGGGAGSRLYPLTASRSKPAVPIGGKYRLVDIPISNCINSNINRMFVLTQYNSASLNKHIKNTYQFSAFSSGFVDILAAEQTPDNPAWFQGTADAV
;
A
#
# COMPACT_ATOMS: atom_id res chain seq x y z
N MET A 1 -21.01 -9.17 -11.94
CA MET A 1 -21.49 -7.81 -11.57
C MET A 1 -21.21 -7.54 -10.07
N ILE A 2 -19.94 -7.64 -9.62
CA ILE A 2 -19.56 -7.62 -8.18
C ILE A 2 -18.70 -6.38 -7.80
N SER A 3 -18.09 -5.70 -8.77
CA SER A 3 -17.06 -4.67 -8.54
C SER A 3 -17.50 -3.44 -7.73
N LYS A 4 -18.77 -3.01 -7.84
CA LYS A 4 -19.25 -1.76 -7.19
C LYS A 4 -19.56 -1.88 -5.69
N SER A 5 -19.54 -3.07 -5.09
CA SER A 5 -19.77 -3.25 -3.64
C SER A 5 -18.54 -3.70 -2.85
N LEU A 6 -17.44 -4.07 -3.51
CA LEU A 6 -16.23 -4.56 -2.85
C LEU A 6 -15.12 -3.50 -2.74
N ILE A 7 -14.43 -3.48 -1.59
CA ILE A 7 -13.22 -2.67 -1.34
C ILE A 7 -12.11 -3.64 -0.92
N SER A 8 -10.92 -3.49 -1.52
CA SER A 8 -9.74 -4.25 -1.13
C SER A 8 -8.92 -3.49 -0.10
N VAL A 9 -8.40 -4.18 0.90
CA VAL A 9 -7.52 -3.63 1.94
C VAL A 9 -6.20 -4.38 1.89
N ILE A 10 -5.14 -3.70 1.45
CA ILE A 10 -3.80 -4.26 1.28
C ILE A 10 -2.96 -3.85 2.48
N LEU A 11 -2.61 -4.82 3.32
CA LEU A 11 -1.77 -4.61 4.50
C LEU A 11 -0.30 -4.64 4.10
N GLY A 12 0.30 -3.46 3.96
CA GLY A 12 1.72 -3.28 3.60
C GLY A 12 2.71 -3.72 4.68
N GLY A 13 2.24 -3.96 5.89
CA GLY A 13 3.00 -4.49 7.01
C GLY A 13 3.80 -3.42 7.78
N GLY A 14 4.44 -3.87 8.86
CA GLY A 14 5.26 -3.04 9.75
C GLY A 14 6.71 -2.89 9.28
N ALA A 15 7.65 -2.73 10.23
CA ALA A 15 9.05 -2.35 10.02
C ALA A 15 9.87 -3.17 9.00
N GLY A 16 9.40 -4.36 8.59
CA GLY A 16 10.03 -5.11 7.51
C GLY A 16 11.41 -5.67 7.83
N SER A 17 11.71 -5.95 9.11
CA SER A 17 13.03 -6.38 9.61
C SER A 17 13.66 -7.56 8.86
N ARG A 18 12.85 -8.51 8.38
CA ARG A 18 13.33 -9.69 7.62
C ARG A 18 13.90 -9.35 6.24
N LEU A 19 13.53 -8.20 5.68
CA LEU A 19 14.02 -7.72 4.39
C LEU A 19 15.10 -6.65 4.54
N TYR A 20 15.59 -6.42 5.76
CA TYR A 20 16.77 -5.58 5.96
C TYR A 20 17.95 -6.14 5.14
N PRO A 21 18.74 -5.29 4.44
CA PRO A 21 18.74 -3.83 4.47
C PRO A 21 17.81 -3.14 3.45
N LEU A 22 17.04 -3.89 2.65
CA LEU A 22 16.20 -3.33 1.59
C LEU A 22 15.07 -2.41 2.11
N THR A 23 14.70 -2.55 3.38
CA THR A 23 13.69 -1.75 4.07
C THR A 23 14.29 -0.64 4.96
N ALA A 24 15.61 -0.44 4.94
CA ALA A 24 16.26 0.56 5.80
C ALA A 24 15.78 1.99 5.54
N SER A 25 15.51 2.34 4.28
CA SER A 25 15.10 3.69 3.85
C SER A 25 13.78 3.71 3.07
N ARG A 26 12.97 2.65 3.17
CA ARG A 26 11.66 2.55 2.50
C ARG A 26 10.75 1.56 3.19
N SER A 27 9.45 1.72 2.99
CA SER A 27 8.46 0.74 3.44
C SER A 27 8.63 -0.61 2.72
N LYS A 28 8.25 -1.71 3.39
CA LYS A 28 8.24 -3.06 2.78
C LYS A 28 7.50 -3.11 1.44
N PRO A 29 6.31 -2.49 1.25
CA PRO A 29 5.62 -2.50 -0.04
C PRO A 29 6.38 -1.76 -1.15
N ALA A 30 7.23 -0.80 -0.80
CA ALA A 30 8.01 -0.02 -1.75
C ALA A 30 9.31 -0.70 -2.20
N VAL A 31 9.62 -1.90 -1.70
CA VAL A 31 10.81 -2.66 -2.09
C VAL A 31 10.71 -3.04 -3.59
N PRO A 32 11.73 -2.69 -4.41
CA PRO A 32 11.75 -3.01 -5.83
C PRO A 32 11.85 -4.52 -6.09
N ILE A 33 11.18 -4.99 -7.13
CA ILE A 33 11.25 -6.35 -7.65
C ILE A 33 11.25 -6.32 -9.18
N GLY A 34 11.92 -7.28 -9.82
CA GLY A 34 11.86 -7.44 -11.29
C GLY A 34 12.26 -6.20 -12.09
N GLY A 35 13.19 -5.39 -11.56
CA GLY A 35 13.76 -4.20 -12.22
C GLY A 35 12.88 -2.95 -12.24
N LYS A 36 11.57 -3.09 -12.53
CA LYS A 36 10.65 -1.95 -12.70
C LYS A 36 9.44 -1.92 -11.76
N TYR A 37 9.23 -2.98 -10.99
CA TYR A 37 8.07 -3.12 -10.12
C TYR A 37 8.44 -2.96 -8.65
N ARG A 38 7.43 -2.88 -7.80
CA ARG A 38 7.52 -2.92 -6.34
C ARG A 38 6.66 -4.04 -5.79
N LEU A 39 6.93 -4.49 -4.56
CA LEU A 39 6.15 -5.55 -3.92
C LEU A 39 4.64 -5.26 -3.88
N VAL A 40 4.25 -3.99 -3.72
CA VAL A 40 2.84 -3.56 -3.74
C VAL A 40 2.13 -3.80 -5.08
N ASP A 41 2.86 -3.92 -6.19
CA ASP A 41 2.27 -4.06 -7.52
C ASP A 41 1.63 -5.43 -7.70
N ILE A 42 2.10 -6.45 -6.98
CA ILE A 42 1.54 -7.81 -7.03
C ILE A 42 0.08 -7.81 -6.55
N PRO A 43 -0.24 -7.40 -5.30
CA PRO A 43 -1.62 -7.41 -4.83
C PRO A 43 -2.51 -6.41 -5.59
N ILE A 44 -2.00 -5.24 -6.00
CA ILE A 44 -2.78 -4.28 -6.77
C ILE A 44 -3.15 -4.85 -8.14
N SER A 45 -2.18 -5.42 -8.87
CA SER A 45 -2.44 -6.00 -10.19
C SER A 45 -3.41 -7.17 -10.11
N ASN A 46 -3.33 -7.99 -9.05
CA ASN A 46 -4.29 -9.05 -8.81
C ASN A 46 -5.71 -8.51 -8.59
N CYS A 47 -5.86 -7.41 -7.84
CA CYS A 47 -7.14 -6.76 -7.62
C CYS A 47 -7.72 -6.23 -8.94
N ILE A 48 -6.92 -5.50 -9.73
CA ILE A 48 -7.34 -4.94 -11.02
C ILE A 48 -7.77 -6.05 -11.98
N ASN A 49 -6.95 -7.12 -12.11
CA ASN A 49 -7.27 -8.28 -12.96
C ASN A 49 -8.53 -9.04 -12.49
N SER A 50 -8.90 -8.89 -11.22
CA SER A 50 -10.12 -9.45 -10.64
C SER A 50 -11.31 -8.48 -10.69
N ASN A 51 -11.19 -7.35 -11.40
CA ASN A 51 -12.17 -6.25 -11.46
C ASN A 51 -12.44 -5.58 -10.10
N ILE A 52 -11.46 -5.56 -9.21
CA ILE A 52 -11.52 -4.88 -7.91
C ILE A 52 -10.70 -3.59 -8.01
N ASN A 53 -11.38 -2.48 -8.27
CA ASN A 53 -10.71 -1.22 -8.61
C ASN A 53 -10.69 -0.20 -7.46
N ARG A 54 -11.18 -0.56 -6.27
CA ARG A 54 -11.19 0.30 -5.08
C ARG A 54 -10.35 -0.34 -4.00
N MET A 55 -9.24 0.29 -3.66
CA MET A 55 -8.21 -0.31 -2.83
C MET A 55 -7.66 0.71 -1.84
N PHE A 56 -7.50 0.28 -0.59
CA PHE A 56 -6.68 0.96 0.39
C PHE A 56 -5.38 0.19 0.61
N VAL A 57 -4.26 0.89 0.67
CA VAL A 57 -2.95 0.34 1.00
C VAL A 57 -2.49 0.90 2.34
N LEU A 58 -2.37 0.05 3.34
CA LEU A 58 -2.02 0.45 4.70
C LEU A 58 -0.53 0.29 4.91
N THR A 59 0.15 1.33 5.40
CA THR A 59 1.59 1.31 5.68
C THR A 59 1.91 2.05 6.96
N GLN A 60 2.78 1.49 7.79
CA GLN A 60 3.16 2.07 9.10
C GLN A 60 4.40 2.97 9.02
N TYR A 61 5.21 2.85 7.97
CA TYR A 61 6.50 3.54 7.91
C TYR A 61 6.79 4.07 6.51
N ASN A 62 7.52 5.18 6.46
CA ASN A 62 8.25 5.70 5.29
C ASN A 62 7.46 5.58 3.95
N SER A 63 6.30 6.24 3.93
CA SER A 63 5.30 6.14 2.87
C SER A 63 5.60 7.01 1.65
N ALA A 64 6.53 7.98 1.72
CA ALA A 64 6.76 8.94 0.64
C ALA A 64 7.10 8.28 -0.71
N SER A 65 8.00 7.29 -0.71
CA SER A 65 8.38 6.55 -1.92
C SER A 65 7.21 5.74 -2.50
N LEU A 66 6.39 5.16 -1.61
CA LEU A 66 5.20 4.40 -1.97
C LEU A 66 4.09 5.30 -2.53
N ASN A 67 3.82 6.43 -1.87
CA ASN A 67 2.88 7.45 -2.31
C ASN A 67 3.19 7.94 -3.71
N LYS A 68 4.47 8.26 -3.97
CA LYS A 68 4.91 8.67 -5.31
C LYS A 68 4.71 7.58 -6.35
N HIS A 69 4.97 6.31 -5.99
CA HIS A 69 4.73 5.17 -6.87
C HIS A 69 3.26 5.06 -7.28
N ILE A 70 2.38 4.95 -6.28
CA ILE A 70 0.96 4.71 -6.51
C ILE A 70 0.34 5.85 -7.33
N LYS A 71 0.64 7.11 -6.97
CA LYS A 71 0.14 8.28 -7.68
C LYS A 71 0.58 8.36 -9.15
N ASN A 72 1.78 7.86 -9.46
CA ASN A 72 2.32 7.90 -10.81
C ASN A 72 1.90 6.68 -11.65
N THR A 73 1.67 5.53 -11.03
CA THR A 73 1.39 4.26 -11.72
C THR A 73 -0.09 3.96 -11.86
N TYR A 74 -0.90 4.26 -10.83
CA TYR A 74 -2.30 3.88 -10.76
C TYR A 74 -3.21 5.11 -10.82
N GLN A 75 -3.29 5.72 -12.00
CA GLN A 75 -4.19 6.83 -12.28
C GLN A 75 -5.48 6.31 -12.91
N PHE A 76 -6.58 6.38 -12.17
CA PHE A 76 -7.90 6.09 -12.70
C PHE A 76 -8.49 7.33 -13.39
N SER A 77 -9.32 7.09 -14.41
CA SER A 77 -10.08 8.16 -15.09
C SER A 77 -10.95 8.93 -14.09
N ALA A 78 -11.11 10.24 -14.27
CA ALA A 78 -11.98 11.08 -13.45
C ALA A 78 -13.45 10.61 -13.40
N PHE A 79 -13.87 9.81 -14.39
CA PHE A 79 -15.22 9.23 -14.46
C PHE A 79 -15.31 7.83 -13.86
N SER A 80 -14.20 7.27 -13.36
CA SER A 80 -14.15 5.98 -12.68
C SER A 80 -14.35 6.17 -11.18
N SER A 81 -15.12 5.29 -10.56
CA SER A 81 -15.20 5.20 -9.10
C SER A 81 -14.04 4.40 -8.48
N GLY A 82 -13.05 4.01 -9.26
CA GLY A 82 -11.87 3.27 -8.83
C GLY A 82 -10.78 4.18 -8.26
N PHE A 83 -10.08 3.70 -7.23
CA PHE A 83 -8.98 4.39 -6.59
C PHE A 83 -8.00 3.39 -5.97
N VAL A 84 -6.74 3.80 -5.83
CA VAL A 84 -5.76 3.17 -4.95
C VAL A 84 -5.22 4.26 -4.04
N ASP A 85 -5.67 4.27 -2.79
CA ASP A 85 -5.26 5.27 -1.80
C ASP A 85 -4.39 4.63 -0.72
N ILE A 86 -3.45 5.40 -0.20
CA ILE A 86 -2.56 4.96 0.88
C ILE A 86 -3.05 5.54 2.19
N LEU A 87 -3.32 4.66 3.15
CA LEU A 87 -3.58 5.01 4.54
C LEU A 87 -2.28 4.83 5.31
N ALA A 88 -1.58 5.95 5.49
CA ALA A 88 -0.33 5.99 6.23
C ALA A 88 -0.61 6.21 7.72
N ALA A 89 -0.18 5.23 8.49
CA ALA A 89 -0.11 5.26 9.94
C ALA A 89 1.24 5.86 10.33
N GLU A 90 1.38 7.18 10.29
CA GLU A 90 2.67 7.81 10.56
C GLU A 90 2.93 7.79 12.08
N GLN A 91 3.80 6.89 12.53
CA GLN A 91 4.35 6.97 13.88
C GLN A 91 5.20 8.25 13.98
N THR A 92 4.65 9.26 14.64
CA THR A 92 5.45 10.39 15.11
C THR A 92 6.27 9.97 16.33
N PRO A 93 7.44 10.57 16.58
CA PRO A 93 8.23 10.31 17.80
C PRO A 93 7.41 10.46 19.09
N ASP A 94 6.35 11.27 19.05
CA ASP A 94 5.50 11.63 20.17
C ASP A 94 4.38 10.61 20.45
N ASN A 95 4.13 9.67 19.52
CA ASN A 95 3.09 8.66 19.69
C ASN A 95 3.56 7.26 19.21
N PRO A 96 4.37 6.56 20.01
CA PRO A 96 4.88 5.23 19.65
C PRO A 96 3.81 4.12 19.66
N ALA A 97 2.58 4.42 20.12
CA ALA A 97 1.53 3.43 20.28
C ALA A 97 0.73 3.12 19.01
N TRP A 98 0.90 3.90 17.94
CA TRP A 98 0.10 3.75 16.72
C TRP A 98 0.46 2.47 15.96
N PHE A 99 -0.52 1.58 15.74
CA PHE A 99 -0.44 0.27 15.07
C PHE A 99 0.35 -0.79 15.87
N GLN A 100 -0.28 -1.36 16.89
CA GLN A 100 0.25 -2.51 17.64
C GLN A 100 0.19 -3.84 16.87
N GLY A 101 -0.58 -3.89 15.77
CA GLY A 101 -0.74 -5.08 14.96
C GLY A 101 -1.52 -4.83 13.67
N THR A 102 -1.80 -5.89 12.93
CA THR A 102 -2.56 -5.80 11.67
C THR A 102 -4.05 -5.57 11.88
N ALA A 103 -4.60 -5.89 13.05
CA ALA A 103 -6.00 -5.63 13.38
C ALA A 103 -6.22 -4.17 13.78
N ASP A 104 -5.26 -3.56 14.47
CA ASP A 104 -5.23 -2.12 14.79
C ASP A 104 -5.10 -1.23 13.53
N ALA A 105 -4.79 -1.88 12.40
CA ALA A 105 -4.67 -1.20 11.12
C ALA A 105 -6.01 -0.94 10.43
N VAL A 106 -7.00 -1.81 10.65
CA VAL A 106 -8.23 -1.91 9.86
C VAL A 106 -9.41 -1.36 10.65
#